data_AF-A0A2W4U5P7-F1
#
_entry.id   AF-A0A2W4U5P7-F1
#
_cell.length_a   1.000
_cell.length_b   1.000
_cell.length_c   1.000
_cell.angle_alpha   90.00
_cell.angle_beta   90.00
_cell.angle_gamma   90.00
#
_symmetry.space_group_name_H-M   'P 1'
#
loop_
_entity.id
_entity.type
_entity.pdbx_description
1 polymer ?
#
loop_
_entity_poly.entity_id
_entity_poly.type
_entity_poly.pdbx_seq_one_letter_code
_entity_poly.pdbx_strand_id
1 'polypeptide(L)'
;RQDPAAQPINRVQKINQLEANVGDAGSSWGTGGMSTKIEAARIATAAGVHTVITQGQTPENIFRVLAGEAVGTLFEAQANPSTARKRWIAGNLIPAGRLYLDQGATEAIRSAGKSLLPAGITEVEGEFIAQDAVLLCDASGQEIARGLVNYSDADLRKIYGHRSSDITQLLGYEGAETIVHRDNMVISVQ
;
A
#
# COMPACT_ATOMS: atom_id res chain seq x y z
N ARG A 1 -34.96 -18.07 -3.24
CA ARG A 1 -33.81 -19.01 -3.35
C ARG A 1 -34.07 -19.83 -4.61
N GLN A 2 -33.25 -19.68 -5.66
CA GLN A 2 -33.49 -20.37 -6.95
C GLN A 2 -32.91 -21.79 -6.98
N ASP A 3 -31.89 -22.06 -6.15
CA ASP A 3 -31.34 -23.40 -5.93
C ASP A 3 -31.58 -23.83 -4.47
N PRO A 4 -32.38 -24.89 -4.22
CA PRO A 4 -32.60 -25.45 -2.90
C PRO A 4 -31.33 -26.04 -2.25
N ALA A 5 -30.36 -26.47 -3.06
CA ALA A 5 -29.11 -27.08 -2.60
C ALA A 5 -28.02 -26.05 -2.26
N ALA A 6 -28.26 -24.75 -2.51
CA ALA A 6 -27.29 -23.70 -2.26
C ALA A 6 -26.86 -23.67 -0.78
N GLN A 7 -25.57 -23.87 -0.53
CA GLN A 7 -24.94 -23.78 0.78
C GLN A 7 -24.18 -22.46 0.95
N PRO A 8 -24.08 -21.91 2.18
CA PRO A 8 -23.24 -20.76 2.44
C PRO A 8 -21.76 -21.10 2.23
N ILE A 9 -21.03 -20.20 1.58
CA ILE A 9 -19.57 -20.29 1.46
C ILE A 9 -18.98 -19.74 2.75
N ASN A 10 -18.41 -20.60 3.58
CA ASN A 10 -17.86 -20.17 4.88
C ASN A 10 -16.43 -19.65 4.78
N ARG A 11 -15.67 -20.09 3.78
CA ARG A 11 -14.24 -19.78 3.63
C ARG A 11 -13.83 -19.71 2.17
N VAL A 12 -13.07 -18.67 1.83
CA VAL A 12 -12.53 -18.40 0.49
C VAL A 12 -11.02 -18.24 0.63
N GLN A 13 -10.28 -19.29 0.25
CA GLN A 13 -8.81 -19.29 0.32
C GLN A 13 -8.16 -18.47 -0.80
N LYS A 14 -8.75 -18.50 -2.00
CA LYS A 14 -8.28 -17.75 -3.17
C LYS A 14 -9.45 -17.02 -3.79
N ILE A 15 -9.58 -15.73 -3.49
CA ILE A 15 -10.72 -14.94 -3.98
C ILE A 15 -10.80 -14.85 -5.51
N ASN A 16 -9.67 -15.04 -6.21
CA ASN A 16 -9.61 -15.09 -7.67
C ASN A 16 -10.24 -16.35 -8.28
N GLN A 17 -10.47 -17.39 -7.47
CA GLN A 17 -11.13 -18.63 -7.89
C GLN A 17 -12.59 -18.69 -7.44
N LEU A 18 -13.10 -17.59 -6.86
CA LEU A 18 -14.48 -17.52 -6.41
C LEU A 18 -15.40 -17.30 -7.62
N GLU A 19 -16.01 -18.37 -8.10
CA GLU A 19 -17.14 -18.30 -9.03
C GLU A 19 -18.42 -18.11 -8.23
N ALA A 20 -18.73 -16.88 -7.85
CA ALA A 20 -19.99 -16.53 -7.21
C ALA A 20 -20.90 -15.83 -8.22
N ASN A 21 -22.10 -16.39 -8.43
CA ASN A 21 -23.12 -15.73 -9.22
C ASN A 21 -23.76 -14.62 -8.36
N VAL A 22 -23.19 -13.42 -8.45
CA VAL A 22 -23.57 -12.29 -7.63
C VAL A 22 -24.74 -11.58 -8.30
N GLY A 23 -25.97 -11.84 -7.82
CA GLY A 23 -27.17 -11.20 -8.38
C GLY A 23 -27.11 -9.67 -8.35
N ASP A 24 -27.92 -9.02 -9.19
CA ASP A 24 -27.97 -7.57 -9.34
C ASP A 24 -28.27 -6.82 -8.02
N ALA A 25 -27.75 -5.60 -7.93
CA ALA A 25 -27.74 -4.77 -6.74
C ALA A 25 -29.16 -4.33 -6.29
N GLY A 26 -29.36 -4.20 -4.98
CA GLY A 26 -30.52 -3.53 -4.39
C GLY A 26 -31.04 -4.18 -3.11
N SER A 27 -30.50 -3.77 -1.96
CA SER A 27 -31.18 -3.97 -0.67
C SER A 27 -31.35 -2.61 0.00
N SER A 28 -32.36 -2.47 0.86
CA SER A 28 -32.80 -1.23 1.51
C SER A 28 -31.74 -0.50 2.36
N TRP A 29 -30.55 -1.09 2.55
CA TRP A 29 -29.51 -0.59 3.47
C TRP A 29 -28.16 -0.27 2.81
N GLY A 30 -28.05 -0.37 1.47
CA GLY A 30 -26.80 0.00 0.78
C GLY A 30 -26.90 -0.02 -0.73
N THR A 31 -26.19 0.91 -1.38
CA THR A 31 -26.12 1.06 -2.84
C THR A 31 -25.18 0.05 -3.51
N GLY A 32 -24.20 -0.49 -2.77
CA GLY A 32 -23.27 -1.51 -3.24
C GLY A 32 -23.77 -2.93 -2.98
N GLY A 33 -24.03 -3.69 -4.04
CA GLY A 33 -24.46 -5.09 -3.98
C GLY A 33 -23.42 -6.03 -3.37
N MET A 34 -23.65 -7.34 -3.49
CA MET A 34 -22.65 -8.34 -3.07
C MET A 34 -21.36 -8.25 -3.92
N SER A 35 -21.45 -7.77 -5.16
CA SER A 35 -20.30 -7.54 -6.05
C SER A 35 -19.31 -6.54 -5.46
N THR A 36 -19.79 -5.40 -4.96
CA THR A 36 -18.95 -4.38 -4.32
C THR A 36 -18.27 -4.91 -3.05
N LYS A 37 -18.94 -5.77 -2.27
CA LYS A 37 -18.35 -6.37 -1.06
C LYS A 37 -17.27 -7.38 -1.40
N ILE A 38 -17.47 -8.18 -2.45
CA ILE A 38 -16.44 -9.09 -2.97
C ILE A 38 -15.24 -8.31 -3.49
N GLU A 39 -15.45 -7.17 -4.16
CA GLU A 39 -14.34 -6.35 -4.65
C GLU A 39 -13.57 -5.68 -3.51
N ALA A 40 -14.26 -5.17 -2.48
CA ALA A 40 -13.62 -4.70 -1.26
C ALA A 40 -12.80 -5.81 -0.57
N ALA A 41 -13.35 -7.03 -0.48
CA ALA A 41 -12.63 -8.18 0.04
C ALA A 41 -11.42 -8.56 -0.84
N ARG A 42 -11.50 -8.38 -2.16
CA ARG A 42 -10.37 -8.61 -3.08
C ARG A 42 -9.23 -7.65 -2.78
N ILE A 43 -9.53 -6.36 -2.66
CA ILE A 43 -8.55 -5.33 -2.35
C ILE A 43 -7.89 -5.59 -0.98
N ALA A 44 -8.69 -5.85 0.06
CA ALA A 44 -8.20 -6.08 1.41
C ALA A 44 -7.38 -7.39 1.54
N THR A 45 -7.84 -8.49 0.93
CA THR A 45 -7.10 -9.76 0.96
C THR A 45 -5.83 -9.71 0.15
N ALA A 46 -5.82 -8.96 -0.97
CA ALA A 46 -4.60 -8.64 -1.68
C ALA A 46 -3.64 -7.84 -0.81
N ALA A 47 -4.15 -6.92 0.03
CA ALA A 47 -3.42 -6.17 1.07
C ALA A 47 -2.83 -7.02 2.21
N GLY A 48 -3.09 -8.34 2.21
CA GLY A 48 -2.66 -9.24 3.28
C GLY A 48 -3.58 -9.18 4.51
N VAL A 49 -4.81 -8.68 4.36
CA VAL A 49 -5.78 -8.54 5.45
C VAL A 49 -6.87 -9.59 5.31
N HIS A 50 -7.10 -10.37 6.37
CA HIS A 50 -8.27 -11.26 6.43
C HIS A 50 -9.54 -10.42 6.44
N THR A 51 -10.50 -10.76 5.59
CA THR A 51 -11.75 -10.02 5.46
C THR A 51 -12.92 -10.94 5.71
N VAL A 52 -13.91 -10.50 6.50
CA VAL A 52 -15.14 -11.27 6.74
C VAL A 52 -16.34 -10.48 6.24
N ILE A 53 -17.17 -11.13 5.43
CA ILE A 53 -18.51 -10.61 5.08
C ILE A 53 -19.53 -11.38 5.92
N THR A 54 -20.29 -10.66 6.75
CA THR A 54 -21.34 -11.23 7.60
C THR A 54 -22.59 -10.35 7.62
N GLN A 55 -23.68 -10.84 8.22
CA GLN A 55 -24.94 -10.12 8.32
C GLN A 55 -24.87 -9.02 9.40
N GLY A 56 -25.10 -7.78 9.01
CA GLY A 56 -25.06 -6.62 9.92
C GLY A 56 -26.22 -6.53 10.92
N GLN A 57 -27.26 -7.36 10.78
CA GLN A 57 -28.39 -7.41 11.74
C GLN A 57 -28.01 -8.03 13.09
N THR A 58 -26.82 -8.62 13.18
CA THR A 58 -26.29 -9.29 14.38
C THR A 58 -24.89 -8.72 14.69
N PRO A 59 -24.80 -7.49 15.23
CA PRO A 59 -23.51 -6.81 15.45
C PRO A 59 -22.55 -7.56 16.39
N GLU A 60 -23.06 -8.33 17.35
CA GLU A 60 -22.30 -9.14 18.30
C GLU A 60 -21.43 -10.21 17.61
N ASN A 61 -21.72 -10.54 16.35
CA ASN A 61 -20.87 -11.40 15.53
C ASN A 61 -19.44 -10.87 15.37
N ILE A 62 -19.20 -9.56 15.55
CA ILE A 62 -17.85 -9.00 15.52
C ILE A 62 -16.93 -9.71 16.53
N PHE A 63 -17.40 -9.97 17.75
CA PHE A 63 -16.58 -10.66 18.77
C PHE A 63 -16.24 -12.10 18.37
N ARG A 64 -17.20 -12.79 17.76
CA ARG A 64 -17.04 -14.17 17.28
C ARG A 64 -16.08 -14.24 16.10
N VAL A 65 -16.16 -13.27 15.19
CA VAL A 65 -15.20 -13.11 14.08
C VAL A 65 -13.78 -12.88 14.63
N LEU A 66 -13.63 -12.01 15.63
CA LEU A 66 -12.34 -11.77 16.28
C LEU A 66 -11.80 -13.01 17.02
N ALA A 67 -12.68 -13.86 17.55
CA ALA A 67 -12.34 -15.14 18.14
C ALA A 67 -12.00 -16.24 17.11
N GLY A 68 -12.12 -15.96 15.81
CA GLY A 68 -11.84 -16.91 14.73
C GLY A 68 -12.96 -17.92 14.46
N GLU A 69 -14.18 -17.67 14.96
CA GLU A 69 -15.33 -18.52 14.67
C GLU A 69 -15.79 -18.40 13.21
N ALA A 70 -16.39 -19.48 12.70
CA ALA A 70 -16.95 -19.51 11.35
C ALA A 70 -18.27 -18.73 11.27
N VAL A 71 -18.17 -17.41 11.12
CA VAL A 71 -19.32 -16.50 10.99
C VAL A 71 -19.28 -15.80 9.63
N GLY A 72 -20.32 -16.00 8.83
CA GLY A 72 -20.38 -15.45 7.47
C GLY A 72 -19.36 -16.12 6.55
N THR A 73 -18.77 -15.33 5.64
CA THR A 73 -17.74 -15.78 4.71
C THR A 73 -16.39 -15.14 5.06
N LEU A 74 -15.42 -15.97 5.45
CA LEU A 74 -14.03 -15.56 5.65
C LEU A 74 -13.27 -15.60 4.33
N PHE A 75 -12.66 -14.49 3.95
CA PHE A 75 -11.70 -14.39 2.86
C PHE A 75 -10.29 -14.35 3.43
N GLU A 76 -9.45 -15.26 2.97
CA GLU A 76 -8.08 -15.34 3.45
C GLU A 76 -7.18 -14.25 2.88
N ALA A 77 -6.40 -13.63 3.76
CA ALA A 77 -5.26 -12.83 3.36
C ALA A 77 -4.41 -13.62 2.38
N GLN A 78 -4.14 -13.04 1.22
CA GLN A 78 -3.23 -13.66 0.27
C GLN A 78 -1.80 -13.46 0.80
N ALA A 79 -0.98 -14.50 0.68
CA ALA A 79 0.40 -14.44 1.12
C ALA A 79 1.09 -13.24 0.44
N ASN A 80 1.73 -12.44 1.29
CA ASN A 80 2.71 -11.38 1.01
C ASN A 80 2.20 -9.92 1.17
N PRO A 81 1.85 -9.47 2.40
CA PRO A 81 1.43 -8.07 2.70
C PRO A 81 2.43 -7.00 2.23
N SER A 82 3.73 -7.33 2.23
CA SER A 82 4.78 -6.45 1.69
C SER A 82 4.59 -6.20 0.19
N THR A 83 4.21 -7.23 -0.60
CA THR A 83 3.89 -7.04 -2.02
C THR A 83 2.63 -6.23 -2.24
N ALA A 84 1.72 -6.21 -1.28
CA ALA A 84 0.47 -5.48 -1.45
C ALA A 84 0.60 -3.99 -1.21
N ARG A 85 1.30 -3.61 -0.13
CA ARG A 85 1.70 -2.22 0.11
C ARG A 85 2.57 -1.71 -1.05
N LYS A 86 3.50 -2.55 -1.52
CA LYS A 86 4.31 -2.25 -2.71
C LYS A 86 3.46 -2.13 -3.98
N ARG A 87 2.48 -3.02 -4.22
CA ARG A 87 1.54 -2.88 -5.36
C ARG A 87 0.71 -1.59 -5.27
N TRP A 88 0.31 -1.17 -4.07
CA TRP A 88 -0.39 0.09 -3.87
C TRP A 88 0.50 1.30 -4.23
N ILE A 89 1.76 1.30 -3.75
CA ILE A 89 2.75 2.32 -4.10
C ILE A 89 3.04 2.34 -5.61
N ALA A 90 3.10 1.18 -6.26
CA ALA A 90 3.40 1.07 -7.68
C ALA A 90 2.25 1.55 -8.58
N GLY A 91 1.00 1.24 -8.24
CA GLY A 91 -0.12 1.33 -9.20
C GLY A 91 -1.28 2.25 -8.83
N ASN A 92 -1.45 2.67 -7.57
CA ASN A 92 -2.64 3.41 -7.13
C ASN A 92 -2.35 4.81 -6.56
N LEU A 93 -1.07 5.15 -6.37
CA LEU A 93 -0.67 6.46 -5.92
C LEU A 93 -0.29 7.34 -7.11
N ILE A 94 -0.85 8.55 -7.14
CA ILE A 94 -0.42 9.61 -8.04
C ILE A 94 0.80 10.27 -7.38
N PRO A 95 2.01 10.20 -7.98
CA PRO A 95 3.18 10.84 -7.41
C PRO A 95 3.01 12.36 -7.35
N ALA A 96 3.30 12.94 -6.20
CA ALA A 96 3.22 14.39 -5.96
C ALA A 96 4.52 15.13 -6.33
N GLY A 97 5.63 14.40 -6.48
CA GLY A 97 6.93 14.98 -6.84
C GLY A 97 7.95 13.96 -7.34
N ARG A 98 9.17 14.44 -7.58
CA ARG A 98 10.32 13.66 -8.06
C ARG A 98 11.56 13.97 -7.24
N LEU A 99 12.34 12.94 -6.96
CA LEU A 99 13.67 13.04 -6.36
C LEU A 99 14.69 12.51 -7.36
N TYR A 100 15.66 13.32 -7.73
CA TYR A 100 16.76 12.91 -8.61
C TYR A 100 17.93 12.43 -7.77
N LEU A 101 18.52 11.31 -8.18
CA LEU A 101 19.48 10.57 -7.39
C LEU A 101 20.86 10.56 -8.05
N ASP A 102 21.89 10.58 -7.22
CA ASP A 102 23.25 10.31 -7.70
C ASP A 102 23.40 8.84 -8.15
N GLN A 103 24.54 8.55 -8.78
CA GLN A 103 24.83 7.21 -9.27
C GLN A 103 24.89 6.17 -8.14
N GLY A 104 25.48 6.51 -6.99
CA GLY A 104 25.65 5.58 -5.88
C GLY A 104 24.32 5.18 -5.24
N ALA A 105 23.41 6.12 -5.06
CA ALA A 105 22.06 5.89 -4.57
C ALA A 105 21.21 5.11 -5.58
N THR A 106 21.32 5.46 -6.86
CA THR A 106 20.67 4.72 -7.96
C THR A 106 21.08 3.25 -7.96
N GLU A 107 22.38 2.97 -7.89
CA GLU A 107 22.92 1.61 -7.84
C GLU A 107 22.51 0.88 -6.56
N ALA A 108 22.59 1.54 -5.40
CA ALA A 108 22.21 0.96 -4.11
C ALA A 108 20.72 0.54 -4.06
N ILE A 109 19.85 1.34 -4.68
CA ILE A 109 18.42 1.03 -4.78
C ILE A 109 18.19 -0.11 -5.77
N ARG A 110 18.70 0.00 -7.01
CA ARG A 110 18.47 -0.99 -8.07
C ARG A 110 19.03 -2.37 -7.72
N SER A 111 20.24 -2.44 -7.17
CA SER A 111 20.97 -3.71 -6.97
C SER A 111 20.73 -4.34 -5.60
N ALA A 112 20.60 -3.53 -4.54
CA ALA A 112 20.60 -4.02 -3.16
C ALA A 112 19.30 -3.72 -2.41
N GLY A 113 18.33 -3.05 -3.04
CA GLY A 113 17.04 -2.72 -2.41
C GLY A 113 17.19 -1.91 -1.12
N LYS A 114 18.19 -1.03 -1.06
CA LYS A 114 18.46 -0.19 0.12
C LYS A 114 17.48 0.97 0.22
N SER A 115 17.34 1.52 1.43
CA SER A 115 16.61 2.76 1.66
C SER A 115 17.34 3.95 1.02
N LEU A 116 16.60 4.98 0.64
CA LEU A 116 17.15 6.25 0.18
C LEU A 116 17.55 7.12 1.39
N LEU A 117 18.79 7.59 1.41
CA LEU A 117 19.33 8.53 2.39
C LEU A 117 19.43 9.94 1.79
N PRO A 118 19.49 11.01 2.60
CA PRO A 118 19.53 12.38 2.10
C PRO A 118 20.75 12.64 1.20
N ALA A 119 21.90 12.07 1.54
CA ALA A 119 23.16 12.22 0.80
C ALA A 119 23.07 11.78 -0.67
N GLY A 120 22.16 10.87 -0.99
CA GLY A 120 22.01 10.31 -2.33
C GLY A 120 21.10 11.10 -3.28
N ILE A 121 20.53 12.21 -2.81
CA ILE A 121 19.60 13.05 -3.57
C ILE A 121 20.36 14.26 -4.11
N THR A 122 20.18 14.56 -5.39
CA THR A 122 20.80 15.70 -6.08
C THR A 122 19.82 16.83 -6.36
N GLU A 123 18.53 16.53 -6.50
CA GLU A 123 17.49 17.52 -6.80
C GLU A 123 16.11 17.06 -6.32
N VAL A 124 15.24 18.03 -5.97
CA VAL A 124 13.87 17.83 -5.48
C VAL A 124 12.90 18.67 -6.31
N GLU A 125 11.95 18.01 -6.96
CA GLU A 125 10.91 18.63 -7.81
C GLU A 125 9.51 18.33 -7.27
N GLY A 126 8.62 19.33 -7.34
CA GLY A 126 7.24 19.23 -6.88
C GLY A 126 7.02 19.75 -5.46
N GLU A 127 5.78 19.58 -4.98
CA GLU A 127 5.32 19.96 -3.65
C GLU A 127 4.63 18.77 -3.03
N PHE A 128 5.05 18.36 -1.83
CA PHE A 128 4.59 17.15 -1.18
C PHE A 128 4.88 17.16 0.31
N ILE A 129 4.08 16.41 1.07
CA ILE A 129 4.27 16.23 2.51
C ILE A 129 4.76 14.83 2.84
N ALA A 130 5.10 14.59 4.10
CA ALA A 130 5.44 13.25 4.56
C ALA A 130 4.30 12.26 4.26
N GLN A 131 4.68 11.04 3.87
CA GLN A 131 3.85 9.95 3.38
C GLN A 131 3.26 10.11 1.97
N ASP A 132 3.50 11.22 1.28
CA ASP A 132 3.16 11.30 -0.15
C ASP A 132 4.07 10.43 -1.00
N ALA A 133 3.55 9.99 -2.14
CA ALA A 133 4.30 9.23 -3.11
C ALA A 133 5.16 10.16 -3.99
N VAL A 134 6.41 9.76 -4.24
CA VAL A 134 7.31 10.44 -5.17
C VAL A 134 7.94 9.44 -6.14
N LEU A 135 8.34 9.95 -7.31
CA LEU A 135 9.21 9.23 -8.22
C LEU A 135 10.66 9.37 -7.76
N LEU A 136 11.41 8.28 -7.83
CA LEU A 136 12.86 8.27 -7.70
C LEU A 136 13.44 8.13 -9.10
N CYS A 137 14.19 9.14 -9.51
CA CYS A 137 14.75 9.25 -10.86
C CYS A 137 16.27 9.19 -10.81
N ASP A 138 16.90 8.60 -11.82
CA ASP A 138 18.33 8.75 -12.02
C ASP A 138 18.67 10.12 -12.65
N ALA A 139 19.96 10.38 -12.86
CA ALA A 139 20.45 11.62 -13.44
C ALA A 139 19.95 11.91 -14.88
N SER A 140 19.42 10.90 -15.59
CA SER A 140 18.81 11.09 -16.91
C SER A 140 17.31 11.45 -16.83
N GLY A 141 16.74 11.45 -15.62
CA GLY A 141 15.32 11.62 -15.38
C GLY A 141 14.49 10.35 -15.57
N GLN A 142 15.13 9.19 -15.78
CA GLN A 142 14.43 7.92 -15.86
C GLN A 142 13.97 7.49 -14.47
N GLU A 143 12.68 7.14 -14.35
CA GLU A 143 12.12 6.54 -13.13
C GLU A 143 12.78 5.18 -12.86
N ILE A 144 13.37 5.03 -11.68
CA ILE A 144 13.98 3.77 -11.22
C ILE A 144 13.16 3.11 -10.12
N ALA A 145 12.40 3.91 -9.37
CA ALA A 145 11.59 3.45 -8.27
C ALA A 145 10.50 4.48 -7.92
N ARG A 146 9.54 4.06 -7.11
CA ARG A 146 8.57 4.92 -6.42
C ARG A 146 8.64 4.65 -4.93
N GLY A 147 8.33 5.65 -4.12
CA GLY A 147 8.22 5.44 -2.69
C GLY A 147 7.51 6.54 -1.92
N LEU A 148 7.25 6.26 -0.65
CA LEU A 148 6.65 7.22 0.28
C LEU A 148 7.76 7.97 1.01
N VAL A 149 7.71 9.30 0.97
CA VAL A 149 8.71 10.14 1.63
C VAL A 149 8.45 10.28 3.13
N ASN A 150 9.51 10.38 3.93
CA ASN A 150 9.40 10.66 5.36
C ASN A 150 9.36 12.16 5.69
N TYR A 151 9.64 13.01 4.70
CA TYR A 151 9.80 14.46 4.87
C TYR A 151 9.02 15.21 3.78
N SER A 152 8.61 16.44 4.08
CA SER A 152 8.04 17.35 3.07
C SER A 152 9.12 17.85 2.11
N ASP A 153 8.70 18.38 0.96
CA ASP A 153 9.62 19.00 0.00
C ASP A 153 10.42 20.15 0.63
N ALA A 154 9.79 20.95 1.48
CA ALA A 154 10.41 22.08 2.17
C ALA A 154 11.54 21.65 3.12
N ASP A 155 11.37 20.52 3.83
CA ASP A 155 12.41 19.97 4.70
C ASP A 155 13.47 19.21 3.91
N LEU A 156 13.06 18.47 2.88
CA LEU A 156 13.98 17.79 1.96
C LEU A 156 14.96 18.76 1.32
N ARG A 157 14.50 19.93 0.87
CA ARG A 157 15.35 21.00 0.32
C ARG A 157 16.44 21.50 1.28
N LYS A 158 16.28 21.31 2.59
CA LYS A 158 17.27 21.69 3.61
C LYS A 158 18.29 20.59 3.91
N ILE A 159 17.95 19.33 3.65
CA ILE A 159 18.74 18.16 4.11
C ILE A 159 19.28 17.29 2.97
N TYR A 160 18.81 17.45 1.73
CA TYR A 160 19.37 16.67 0.62
C TYR A 160 20.86 17.00 0.42
N GLY A 161 21.66 15.99 0.09
CA GLY A 161 23.11 16.09 0.03
C GLY A 161 23.82 16.04 1.40
N HIS A 162 23.10 16.03 2.52
CA HIS A 162 23.68 15.93 3.87
C HIS A 162 23.69 14.48 4.41
N ARG A 163 24.40 14.26 5.52
CA ARG A 163 24.39 12.96 6.21
C ARG A 163 23.12 12.83 7.05
N SER A 164 22.62 11.61 7.25
CA SER A 164 21.46 11.36 8.10
C SER A 164 21.64 11.87 9.54
N SER A 165 22.89 11.90 10.05
CA SER A 165 23.24 12.48 11.35
C SER A 165 22.94 13.97 11.46
N ASP A 166 22.89 14.68 10.33
CA ASP A 166 22.78 16.14 10.29
C ASP A 166 21.31 16.60 10.26
N ILE A 167 20.37 15.66 10.02
CA ILE A 167 18.94 15.95 9.87
C ILE A 167 18.39 16.72 11.07
N THR A 168 18.65 16.23 12.30
CA THR A 168 18.12 16.86 13.52
C THR A 168 18.63 18.28 13.70
N GLN A 169 19.90 18.53 13.37
CA GLN A 169 20.48 19.86 13.46
C GLN A 169 19.90 20.81 12.41
N LEU A 170 19.71 20.34 11.17
CA LEU A 170 19.23 21.16 10.06
C LEU A 170 17.73 21.46 10.13
N LEU A 171 16.94 20.52 10.68
CA LEU A 171 15.49 20.66 10.77
C LEU A 171 15.01 21.17 12.15
N GLY A 172 15.82 21.00 13.19
CA GLY A 172 15.46 21.35 14.56
C GLY A 172 14.54 20.34 15.26
N TYR A 173 14.35 19.15 14.69
CA TYR A 173 13.55 18.07 15.28
C TYR A 173 14.13 16.69 14.93
N GLU A 174 13.86 15.68 15.77
CA GLU A 174 14.24 14.29 15.50
C GLU A 174 13.30 13.65 14.47
N GLY A 175 13.86 12.90 13.52
CA GLY A 175 13.09 12.21 12.49
C GLY A 175 13.78 10.95 11.99
N ALA A 176 13.22 10.33 10.95
CA ALA A 176 13.76 9.11 10.36
C ALA A 176 15.09 9.36 9.62
N GLU A 177 16.07 8.46 9.80
CA GLU A 177 17.36 8.59 9.10
C GLU A 177 17.26 8.47 7.56
N THR A 178 16.18 7.86 7.07
CA THR A 178 15.93 7.62 5.64
C THR A 178 14.94 8.63 5.09
N ILE A 179 15.15 9.07 3.86
CA ILE A 179 14.15 9.84 3.10
C ILE A 179 13.02 8.93 2.62
N VAL A 180 13.37 7.78 2.04
CA VAL A 180 12.42 6.72 1.66
C VAL A 180 12.95 5.40 2.19
N HIS A 181 12.17 4.76 3.07
CA HIS A 181 12.54 3.44 3.58
C HIS A 181 12.30 2.35 2.53
N ARG A 182 13.17 1.33 2.44
CA ARG A 182 13.07 0.23 1.46
C ARG A 182 11.72 -0.52 1.44
N ASP A 183 11.03 -0.55 2.58
CA ASP A 183 9.73 -1.22 2.71
C ASP A 183 8.58 -0.34 2.17
N ASN A 184 8.81 0.96 2.07
CA ASN A 184 7.94 1.95 1.44
C ASN A 184 8.46 2.33 0.05
N MET A 185 9.27 1.46 -0.58
CA MET A 185 9.85 1.67 -1.90
C MET A 185 9.54 0.47 -2.81
N VAL A 186 9.32 0.76 -4.08
CA VAL A 186 9.11 -0.20 -5.15
C VAL A 186 10.03 0.15 -6.29
N ILE A 187 10.87 -0.79 -6.70
CA ILE A 187 11.72 -0.63 -7.88
C ILE A 187 10.83 -0.78 -9.12
N SER A 188 10.93 0.18 -10.03
CA SER A 188 10.20 0.15 -11.29
C SER A 188 10.81 -0.94 -12.17
N VAL A 189 9.97 -1.89 -12.59
CA VAL A 189 10.41 -3.00 -13.45
C VAL A 189 10.57 -2.42 -14.86
N GLN A 190 11.76 -2.58 -15.45
CA GLN A 190 11.96 -2.34 -16.89
C GLN A 190 11.30 -3.45 -17.71
#